data_AF-A0A662GMF2-F1
#
_entry.id   AF-A0A662GMF2-F1
#
_cell.length_a   1.000
_cell.length_b   1.000
_cell.length_c   1.000
_cell.angle_alpha   90.00
_cell.angle_beta   90.00
_cell.angle_gamma   90.00
#
_symmetry.space_group_name_H-M   'P 1'
#
loop_
_entity.id
_entity.type
_entity.pdbx_description
1 polymer ?
#
loop_
_entity_poly.entity_id
_entity_poly.type
_entity_poly.pdbx_seq_one_letter_code
_entity_poly.pdbx_strand_id
1 'polypeptide(L)'
;APPGAYGVGVNLAVEASAWEKDEDLAKVWVQWSGYAYGRKRYGVKAHAALLEALKTVDVVSRNHISDEHDIFNCCCYFAYHGGFYNAAKALSGREVEVIHVDTRDISDTKIVAIKHEIERIARAKLVNPEWIEEMKKHGYRGASEFSKKILHLYGWSATTRLVDKWVYDKIAEKYALDEDMRRWFEEHNPWALEEIVRRLLEAAKRGLWKPSREMLEKLEEIYSEIEGLMEEMTTVEGEHQGGVIAIYTSQDVQHWNEKLEEVEKLWSAVKKEK
;
A
#
# COMPACT_ATOMS: atom_id res chain seq x y z
N ALA A 1 14.17 0.38 12.40
CA ALA A 1 13.35 -0.39 13.35
C ALA A 1 14.00 -0.34 14.74
N PRO A 2 13.21 -0.40 15.82
CA PRO A 2 13.72 -0.58 17.18
C PRO A 2 14.53 -1.89 17.32
N PRO A 3 15.48 -1.98 18.26
CA PRO A 3 16.13 -3.24 18.58
C PRO A 3 15.13 -4.35 18.90
N GLY A 4 15.28 -5.52 18.25
CA GLY A 4 14.39 -6.67 18.43
C GLY A 4 13.07 -6.60 17.66
N ALA A 5 12.82 -5.54 16.88
CA ALA A 5 11.64 -5.39 16.05
C ALA A 5 11.99 -5.27 14.56
N TYR A 6 11.00 -5.53 13.70
CA TYR A 6 11.11 -5.45 12.24
C TYR A 6 9.99 -4.59 11.66
N GLY A 7 10.20 -4.07 10.44
CA GLY A 7 9.20 -3.29 9.74
C GLY A 7 9.24 -1.78 10.05
N VAL A 8 8.36 -1.06 9.38
CA VAL A 8 8.18 0.39 9.49
C VAL A 8 6.74 0.80 9.83
N GLY A 9 5.87 -0.17 10.16
CA GLY A 9 4.47 0.02 10.52
C GLY A 9 3.53 0.44 9.37
N VAL A 10 4.05 1.05 8.31
CA VAL A 10 3.24 1.59 7.20
C VAL A 10 2.40 0.52 6.51
N ASN A 11 2.94 -0.68 6.26
CA ASN A 11 2.16 -1.77 5.67
C ASN A 11 0.97 -2.16 6.56
N LEU A 12 1.20 -2.28 7.88
CA LEU A 12 0.14 -2.63 8.82
C LEU A 12 -0.95 -1.56 8.85
N ALA A 13 -0.57 -0.28 8.84
CA ALA A 13 -1.52 0.83 8.80
C ALA A 13 -2.34 0.83 7.49
N VAL A 14 -1.70 0.57 6.35
CA VAL A 14 -2.39 0.47 5.05
C VAL A 14 -3.34 -0.73 5.02
N GLU A 15 -2.86 -1.92 5.40
CA GLU A 15 -3.63 -3.17 5.40
C GLU A 15 -4.84 -3.10 6.34
N ALA A 16 -4.69 -2.47 7.50
CA ALA A 16 -5.77 -2.22 8.46
C ALA A 16 -6.65 -1.01 8.12
N SER A 17 -6.38 -0.29 7.03
CA SER A 17 -7.10 0.95 6.67
C SER A 17 -7.00 2.05 7.75
N ALA A 18 -5.98 1.95 8.61
CA ALA A 18 -5.79 2.70 9.84
C ALA A 18 -5.01 4.01 9.61
N TRP A 19 -5.56 4.87 8.75
CA TRP A 19 -4.99 6.18 8.42
C TRP A 19 -6.07 7.06 7.78
N GLU A 20 -5.94 8.38 7.87
CA GLU A 20 -6.80 9.34 7.17
C GLU A 20 -6.03 10.21 6.20
N LYS A 21 -4.85 10.67 6.63
CA LYS A 21 -4.01 11.62 5.90
C LYS A 21 -2.65 11.00 5.58
N ASP A 22 -2.01 11.53 4.54
CA ASP A 22 -0.64 11.15 4.18
C ASP A 22 0.33 11.33 5.36
N GLU A 23 0.10 12.36 6.19
CA GLU A 23 0.90 12.61 7.40
C GLU A 23 0.79 11.50 8.44
N ASP A 24 -0.31 10.76 8.53
CA ASP A 24 -0.46 9.68 9.51
C ASP A 24 0.51 8.55 9.17
N LEU A 25 0.54 8.14 7.90
CA LEU A 25 1.47 7.12 7.40
C LEU A 25 2.93 7.58 7.52
N ALA A 26 3.20 8.87 7.30
CA ALA A 26 4.53 9.44 7.47
C ALA A 26 5.01 9.38 8.94
N LYS A 27 4.14 9.73 9.89
CA LYS A 27 4.45 9.67 11.33
C LYS A 27 4.63 8.24 11.82
N VAL A 28 3.83 7.29 11.31
CA VAL A 28 4.05 5.85 11.55
C VAL A 28 5.44 5.43 11.06
N TRP A 29 5.83 5.84 9.85
CA TRP A 29 7.15 5.53 9.30
C TRP A 29 8.27 6.09 10.19
N VAL A 30 8.17 7.36 10.61
CA VAL A 30 9.15 8.00 11.50
C VAL A 30 9.22 7.27 12.85
N GLN A 31 8.08 6.93 13.43
CA GLN A 31 8.00 6.23 14.72
C GLN A 31 8.82 4.94 14.70
N TRP A 32 8.65 4.12 13.67
CA TRP A 32 9.33 2.83 13.56
C TRP A 32 10.75 2.94 12.99
N SER A 33 11.06 3.98 12.23
CA SER A 33 12.36 4.16 11.57
C SER A 33 13.35 5.01 12.36
N GLY A 34 12.91 5.79 13.34
CA GLY A 34 13.73 6.73 14.10
C GLY A 34 14.61 6.10 15.19
N TYR A 35 15.41 5.10 14.81
CA TYR A 35 16.38 4.45 15.68
C TYR A 35 17.76 4.48 15.01
N ALA A 36 18.72 5.15 15.64
CA ALA A 36 20.06 5.33 15.13
C ALA A 36 20.95 4.12 15.46
N TYR A 37 21.65 3.64 14.44
CA TYR A 37 22.68 2.60 14.52
C TYR A 37 24.01 3.17 14.04
N GLY A 38 25.11 2.73 14.66
CA GLY A 38 26.44 3.18 14.30
C GLY A 38 27.50 2.71 15.28
N ARG A 39 28.72 3.25 15.17
CA ARG A 39 29.81 2.91 16.08
C ARG A 39 29.40 3.21 17.53
N LYS A 40 29.36 2.16 18.37
CA LYS A 40 28.92 2.22 19.77
C LYS A 40 27.46 2.69 19.97
N ARG A 41 26.60 2.60 18.94
CA ARG A 41 25.16 2.90 19.02
C ARG A 41 24.36 1.76 18.39
N TYR A 42 23.45 1.17 19.17
CA TYR A 42 22.76 -0.06 18.80
C TYR A 42 21.23 0.12 18.89
N GLY A 43 20.69 1.04 18.07
CA GLY A 43 19.26 1.33 18.01
C GLY A 43 18.80 2.30 19.09
N VAL A 44 19.51 3.42 19.22
CA VAL A 44 19.13 4.53 20.11
C VAL A 44 18.02 5.34 19.46
N LYS A 45 16.94 5.63 20.20
CA LYS A 45 15.83 6.47 19.71
C LYS A 45 16.37 7.84 19.24
N ALA A 46 16.01 8.24 18.03
CA ALA A 46 16.59 9.38 17.33
C ALA A 46 15.58 10.09 16.40
N HIS A 47 14.31 10.19 16.81
CA HIS A 47 13.24 10.80 16.00
C HIS A 47 13.56 12.23 15.57
N ALA A 48 14.05 13.07 16.47
CA ALA A 48 14.41 14.45 16.15
C ALA A 48 15.48 14.53 15.05
N ALA A 49 16.55 13.72 15.15
CA ALA A 49 17.62 13.70 14.16
C ALA A 49 17.14 13.16 12.80
N LEU A 50 16.25 12.15 12.81
CA LEU A 50 15.64 11.65 11.58
C LEU A 50 14.79 12.73 10.90
N LEU A 51 13.97 13.47 11.66
CA LEU A 51 13.15 14.55 11.12
C LEU A 51 13.99 15.66 10.50
N GLU A 52 15.10 16.06 11.12
CA GLU A 52 16.04 17.02 10.52
C GLU A 52 16.63 16.50 9.20
N ALA A 53 17.02 15.23 9.14
CA ALA A 53 17.54 14.63 7.91
C ALA A 53 16.47 14.55 6.81
N LEU A 54 15.22 14.24 7.14
CA LEU A 54 14.12 14.17 6.18
C LEU A 54 13.86 15.52 5.48
N LYS A 55 14.15 16.65 6.14
CA LYS A 55 14.03 17.98 5.51
C LYS A 55 14.92 18.15 4.29
N THR A 56 16.05 17.44 4.23
CA THR A 56 17.10 17.61 3.20
C THR A 56 17.06 16.53 2.11
N VAL A 57 16.10 15.60 2.16
CA VAL A 57 16.01 14.53 1.16
C VAL A 57 15.43 15.07 -0.14
N ASP A 58 16.18 14.94 -1.23
CA ASP A 58 15.74 15.31 -2.58
C ASP A 58 15.34 14.08 -3.41
N VAL A 59 15.97 12.92 -3.15
CA VAL A 59 15.71 11.66 -3.87
C VAL A 59 15.66 10.50 -2.87
N VAL A 60 14.65 9.64 -3.01
CA VAL A 60 14.55 8.34 -2.35
C VAL A 60 14.79 7.25 -3.39
N SER A 61 15.73 6.35 -3.09
CA SER A 61 16.10 5.26 -4.01
C SER A 61 16.09 3.90 -3.33
N ARG A 62 15.73 2.86 -4.09
CA ARG A 62 15.90 1.45 -3.68
C ARG A 62 16.43 0.61 -4.84
N ASN A 63 17.37 -0.29 -4.57
CA ASN A 63 17.86 -1.23 -5.58
C ASN A 63 16.87 -2.39 -5.80
N HIS A 64 16.82 -2.91 -7.02
CA HIS A 64 16.02 -4.05 -7.42
C HIS A 64 16.85 -5.03 -8.25
N ILE A 65 16.93 -6.29 -7.81
CA ILE A 65 17.96 -7.23 -8.24
C ILE A 65 17.41 -8.48 -8.96
N SER A 66 16.10 -8.67 -9.01
CA SER A 66 15.49 -9.95 -9.42
C SER A 66 14.28 -9.72 -10.32
N ASP A 67 14.11 -10.57 -11.33
CA ASP A 67 12.89 -10.62 -12.17
C ASP A 67 11.79 -11.50 -11.54
N GLU A 68 12.17 -12.42 -10.66
CA GLU A 68 11.27 -13.33 -9.96
C GLU A 68 10.35 -12.59 -8.99
N HIS A 69 10.82 -11.49 -8.41
CA HIS A 69 10.11 -10.74 -7.38
C HIS A 69 10.03 -9.26 -7.75
N ASP A 70 8.83 -8.73 -7.97
CA ASP A 70 8.60 -7.33 -8.31
C ASP A 70 8.11 -6.48 -7.12
N ILE A 71 7.92 -5.17 -7.32
CA ILE A 71 7.54 -4.23 -6.25
C ILE A 71 6.13 -4.44 -5.68
N PHE A 72 5.31 -5.30 -6.30
CA PHE A 72 3.99 -5.72 -5.80
C PHE A 72 4.02 -7.13 -5.18
N ASN A 73 5.15 -7.81 -5.11
CA ASN A 73 5.21 -9.13 -4.46
C ASN A 73 5.31 -9.04 -2.92
N CYS A 74 5.72 -7.91 -2.34
CA CYS A 74 5.85 -7.75 -0.89
C CYS A 74 5.51 -6.33 -0.42
N CYS A 75 4.73 -6.22 0.66
CA CYS A 75 4.35 -4.95 1.26
C CYS A 75 5.55 -4.10 1.75
N CYS A 76 6.71 -4.72 2.03
CA CYS A 76 7.94 -4.03 2.38
C CYS A 76 8.38 -3.00 1.31
N TYR A 77 8.01 -3.20 0.04
CA TYR A 77 8.34 -2.24 -1.01
C TYR A 77 7.67 -0.90 -0.77
N PHE A 78 6.33 -0.84 -0.77
CA PHE A 78 5.65 0.42 -0.54
C PHE A 78 5.85 0.94 0.90
N ALA A 79 5.98 0.05 1.90
CA ALA A 79 6.12 0.46 3.28
C ALA A 79 7.46 1.17 3.55
N TYR A 80 8.58 0.58 3.11
CA TYR A 80 9.89 1.20 3.30
C TYR A 80 10.14 2.29 2.26
N HIS A 81 9.94 1.99 0.98
CA HIS A 81 10.32 2.87 -0.11
C HIS A 81 9.30 4.00 -0.28
N GLY A 82 8.02 3.64 -0.47
CA GLY A 82 6.93 4.61 -0.53
C GLY A 82 6.74 5.37 0.77
N GLY A 83 6.82 4.69 1.92
CA GLY A 83 6.71 5.33 3.24
C GLY A 83 7.83 6.34 3.52
N PHE A 84 9.07 6.07 3.08
CA PHE A 84 10.15 7.05 3.18
C PHE A 84 9.88 8.24 2.26
N TYR A 85 9.51 8.01 0.99
CA TYR A 85 9.09 9.09 0.09
C TYR A 85 7.98 9.96 0.71
N ASN A 86 6.94 9.33 1.26
CA ASN A 86 5.84 10.02 1.93
C ASN A 86 6.33 10.85 3.11
N ALA A 87 7.17 10.27 3.98
CA ALA A 87 7.69 10.97 5.16
C ALA A 87 8.53 12.19 4.78
N ALA A 88 9.43 12.05 3.80
CA ALA A 88 10.24 13.16 3.29
C ALA A 88 9.36 14.24 2.65
N LYS A 89 8.43 13.87 1.76
CA LYS A 89 7.54 14.82 1.07
C LYS A 89 6.58 15.51 2.02
N ALA A 90 5.90 14.77 2.89
CA ALA A 90 4.93 15.31 3.84
C ALA A 90 5.59 16.23 4.87
N LEU A 91 6.78 15.89 5.38
CA LEU A 91 7.50 16.73 6.34
C LEU A 91 8.08 17.97 5.66
N SER A 92 8.78 17.78 4.54
CA SER A 92 9.54 18.85 3.87
C SER A 92 8.67 19.75 2.99
N GLY A 93 7.50 19.32 2.53
CA GLY A 93 6.67 20.08 1.59
C GLY A 93 7.37 20.44 0.27
N ARG A 94 8.57 19.89 0.03
CA ARG A 94 9.33 20.06 -1.20
C ARG A 94 8.99 18.92 -2.15
N GLU A 95 9.31 19.12 -3.42
CA GLU A 95 9.35 17.98 -4.34
C GLU A 95 10.49 17.05 -3.97
N VAL A 96 10.18 15.76 -3.97
CA VAL A 96 11.11 14.65 -3.71
C VAL A 96 10.92 13.68 -4.85
N GLU A 97 12.00 13.14 -5.40
CA GLU A 97 11.91 12.08 -6.40
C GLU A 97 11.93 10.70 -5.73
N VAL A 98 11.24 9.73 -6.34
CA VAL A 98 11.26 8.33 -5.89
C VAL A 98 11.57 7.42 -7.07
N ILE A 99 12.71 6.75 -6.99
CA ILE A 99 13.30 5.98 -8.07
C ILE A 99 13.68 4.58 -7.58
N HIS A 100 13.71 3.60 -8.46
CA HIS A 100 14.44 2.37 -8.19
C HIS A 100 15.67 2.25 -9.10
N VAL A 101 16.72 1.65 -8.56
CA VAL A 101 17.92 1.31 -9.32
C VAL A 101 17.76 -0.14 -9.74
N ASP A 102 17.51 -0.34 -11.02
CA ASP A 102 17.35 -1.64 -11.62
C ASP A 102 18.71 -2.24 -11.92
N THR A 103 19.05 -3.30 -11.19
CA THR A 103 20.30 -4.04 -11.32
C THR A 103 20.03 -5.52 -11.62
N ARG A 104 18.87 -5.84 -12.22
CA ARG A 104 18.53 -7.21 -12.65
C ARG A 104 19.50 -7.70 -13.72
N ASP A 105 19.85 -6.82 -14.65
CA ASP A 105 20.97 -6.98 -15.56
C ASP A 105 22.12 -6.08 -15.11
N ILE A 106 23.21 -6.69 -14.61
CA ILE A 106 24.38 -5.95 -14.13
C ILE A 106 25.10 -5.24 -15.29
N SER A 107 24.96 -5.74 -16.53
CA SER A 107 25.55 -5.11 -17.72
C SER A 107 24.76 -3.89 -18.21
N ASP A 108 23.51 -3.73 -17.76
CA ASP A 108 22.59 -2.66 -18.16
C ASP A 108 21.81 -2.11 -16.94
N THR A 109 22.56 -1.57 -15.97
CA THR A 109 21.98 -0.96 -14.77
C THR A 109 21.24 0.33 -15.12
N LYS A 110 19.98 0.44 -14.69
CA LYS A 110 19.10 1.59 -15.01
C LYS A 110 18.61 2.30 -13.76
N ILE A 111 18.39 3.60 -13.89
CA ILE A 111 17.63 4.40 -12.92
C ILE A 111 16.25 4.64 -13.51
N VAL A 112 15.21 4.20 -12.81
CA VAL A 112 13.84 4.26 -13.31
C VAL A 112 12.94 4.89 -12.25
N ALA A 113 12.07 5.81 -12.67
CA ALA A 113 11.08 6.39 -11.79
C ALA A 113 10.08 5.32 -11.33
N ILE A 114 9.71 5.33 -10.04
CA ILE A 114 8.75 4.34 -9.50
C ILE A 114 7.42 4.36 -10.25
N LYS A 115 6.97 5.53 -10.72
CA LYS A 115 5.79 5.63 -11.58
C LYS A 115 5.89 4.71 -12.80
N HIS A 116 6.99 4.78 -13.54
CA HIS A 116 7.18 3.94 -14.73
C HIS A 116 7.25 2.46 -14.37
N GLU A 117 7.84 2.11 -13.23
CA GLU A 117 7.91 0.71 -12.80
C GLU A 117 6.55 0.14 -12.38
N ILE A 118 5.73 0.94 -11.67
CA ILE A 118 4.34 0.59 -11.36
C ILE A 118 3.57 0.30 -12.65
N GLU A 119 3.67 1.18 -13.65
CA GLU A 119 2.99 0.99 -14.93
C GLU A 119 3.51 -0.22 -15.70
N ARG A 120 4.84 -0.44 -15.72
CA ARG A 120 5.45 -1.59 -16.37
C ARG A 120 4.93 -2.89 -15.80
N ILE A 121 4.90 -3.02 -14.46
CA ILE A 121 4.43 -4.25 -13.81
C ILE A 121 2.92 -4.42 -13.96
N ALA A 122 2.15 -3.33 -13.88
CA ALA A 122 0.71 -3.39 -14.15
C ALA A 122 0.44 -3.97 -15.55
N ARG A 123 1.12 -3.45 -16.59
CA ARG A 123 1.00 -3.94 -17.97
C ARG A 123 1.52 -5.36 -18.15
N ALA A 124 2.64 -5.70 -17.54
CA ALA A 124 3.28 -7.01 -17.72
C ALA A 124 2.55 -8.14 -16.97
N LYS A 125 1.81 -7.81 -15.90
CA LYS A 125 1.15 -8.77 -15.02
C LYS A 125 -0.34 -8.46 -14.81
N LEU A 126 -0.69 -7.49 -13.98
CA LEU A 126 -2.07 -7.26 -13.51
C LEU A 126 -3.09 -7.03 -14.63
N VAL A 127 -2.70 -6.54 -15.80
CA VAL A 127 -3.61 -6.39 -16.95
C VAL A 127 -3.18 -7.22 -18.16
N ASN A 128 -2.22 -8.12 -17.99
CA ASN A 128 -1.75 -9.01 -19.03
C ASN A 128 -2.62 -10.28 -19.05
N PRO A 129 -3.38 -10.55 -20.13
CA PRO A 129 -4.22 -11.72 -20.22
C PRO A 129 -3.44 -13.03 -20.09
N GLU A 130 -2.22 -13.12 -20.64
CA GLU A 130 -1.41 -14.34 -20.54
C GLU A 130 -1.04 -14.64 -19.09
N TRP A 131 -0.57 -13.63 -18.35
CA TRP A 131 -0.22 -13.80 -16.94
C TRP A 131 -1.44 -14.15 -16.09
N ILE A 132 -2.58 -13.52 -16.36
CA ILE A 132 -3.83 -13.80 -15.65
C ILE A 132 -4.26 -15.25 -15.89
N GLU A 133 -4.27 -15.72 -17.14
CA GLU A 133 -4.68 -17.10 -17.45
C GLU A 133 -3.70 -18.14 -16.87
N GLU A 134 -2.39 -17.87 -16.86
CA GLU A 134 -1.43 -18.75 -16.19
C GLU A 134 -1.66 -18.81 -14.67
N MET A 135 -1.92 -17.67 -14.02
CA MET A 135 -2.22 -17.65 -12.59
C MET A 135 -3.54 -18.37 -12.26
N LYS A 136 -4.56 -18.27 -13.13
CA LYS A 136 -5.85 -18.95 -12.94
C LYS A 136 -5.74 -20.47 -12.86
N LYS A 137 -4.72 -21.07 -13.50
CA LYS A 137 -4.43 -22.52 -13.39
C LYS A 137 -4.09 -22.97 -11.98
N HIS A 138 -3.74 -22.03 -11.09
CA HIS A 138 -3.39 -22.29 -9.69
C HIS A 138 -4.55 -22.05 -8.71
N GLY A 139 -5.78 -21.86 -9.20
CA GLY A 139 -7.00 -21.76 -8.39
C GLY A 139 -6.91 -20.78 -7.23
N TYR A 140 -7.18 -21.26 -6.01
CA TYR A 140 -7.14 -20.47 -4.77
C TYR A 140 -5.84 -19.65 -4.61
N ARG A 141 -4.70 -20.25 -4.96
CA ARG A 141 -3.40 -19.57 -4.82
C ARG A 141 -3.23 -18.49 -5.88
N GLY A 142 -3.66 -18.73 -7.12
CA GLY A 142 -3.69 -17.71 -8.17
C GLY A 142 -4.53 -16.49 -7.76
N ALA A 143 -5.72 -16.74 -7.23
CA ALA A 143 -6.60 -15.70 -6.73
C ALA A 143 -5.97 -14.89 -5.59
N SER A 144 -5.29 -15.58 -4.66
CA SER A 144 -4.56 -14.94 -3.56
C SER A 144 -3.42 -14.04 -4.06
N GLU A 145 -2.72 -14.43 -5.13
CA GLU A 145 -1.66 -13.60 -5.73
C GLU A 145 -2.22 -12.35 -6.40
N PHE A 146 -3.39 -12.43 -7.06
CA PHE A 146 -4.08 -11.25 -7.60
C PHE A 146 -4.41 -10.26 -6.49
N SER A 147 -5.12 -10.72 -5.46
CA SER A 147 -5.53 -9.89 -4.32
C SER A 147 -4.32 -9.22 -3.64
N LYS A 148 -3.26 -9.99 -3.35
CA LYS A 148 -2.02 -9.44 -2.74
C LYS A 148 -1.37 -8.36 -3.61
N LYS A 149 -1.21 -8.60 -4.91
CA LYS A 149 -0.58 -7.61 -5.80
C LYS A 149 -1.40 -6.33 -5.92
N ILE A 150 -2.73 -6.44 -5.97
CA ILE A 150 -3.64 -5.30 -6.02
C ILE A 150 -3.61 -4.52 -4.69
N LEU A 151 -3.57 -5.21 -3.54
CA LEU A 151 -3.39 -4.60 -2.22
C LEU A 151 -2.04 -3.85 -2.12
N HIS A 152 -0.95 -4.44 -2.63
CA HIS A 152 0.35 -3.78 -2.63
C HIS A 152 0.41 -2.58 -3.59
N LEU A 153 -0.28 -2.65 -4.74
CA LEU A 153 -0.47 -1.51 -5.63
C LEU A 153 -1.27 -0.40 -4.95
N TYR A 154 -2.32 -0.74 -4.20
CA TYR A 154 -3.02 0.19 -3.33
C TYR A 154 -2.09 0.83 -2.29
N GLY A 155 -1.21 0.05 -1.65
CA GLY A 155 -0.20 0.58 -0.72
C GLY A 155 0.80 1.54 -1.37
N TRP A 156 1.21 1.28 -2.62
CA TRP A 156 1.99 2.24 -3.41
C TRP A 156 1.21 3.52 -3.68
N SER A 157 -0.08 3.41 -4.02
CA SER A 157 -0.94 4.58 -4.20
C SER A 157 -1.07 5.38 -2.90
N ALA A 158 -1.34 4.72 -1.77
CA ALA A 158 -1.48 5.33 -0.46
C ALA A 158 -0.22 6.07 0.00
N THR A 159 0.95 5.54 -0.33
CA THR A 159 2.22 6.13 0.10
C THR A 159 2.83 7.12 -0.91
N THR A 160 2.50 7.02 -2.20
CA THR A 160 3.18 7.83 -3.23
C THR A 160 2.28 8.70 -4.09
N ARG A 161 0.98 8.34 -4.18
CA ARG A 161 0.01 8.95 -5.11
C ARG A 161 0.43 8.84 -6.59
N LEU A 162 1.27 7.87 -6.94
CA LEU A 162 1.81 7.68 -8.30
C LEU A 162 1.05 6.67 -9.19
N VAL A 163 0.03 6.00 -8.64
CA VAL A 163 -0.77 5.05 -9.42
C VAL A 163 -1.79 5.82 -10.26
N ASP A 164 -1.64 5.76 -11.58
CA ASP A 164 -2.53 6.47 -12.50
C ASP A 164 -3.92 5.82 -12.58
N LYS A 165 -4.93 6.66 -12.87
CA LYS A 165 -6.34 6.26 -12.97
C LYS A 165 -6.55 5.04 -13.87
N TRP A 166 -5.87 4.99 -15.02
CA TRP A 166 -6.05 3.92 -16.00
C TRP A 166 -5.73 2.54 -15.42
N VAL A 167 -4.77 2.46 -14.48
CA VAL A 167 -4.38 1.21 -13.84
C VAL A 167 -5.53 0.66 -13.01
N TYR A 168 -6.11 1.52 -12.17
CA TYR A 168 -7.29 1.16 -11.38
C TYR A 168 -8.51 0.84 -12.24
N ASP A 169 -8.78 1.63 -13.29
CA ASP A 169 -9.89 1.35 -14.21
C ASP A 169 -9.75 -0.05 -14.81
N LYS A 170 -8.56 -0.41 -15.29
CA LYS A 170 -8.31 -1.73 -15.89
C LYS A 170 -8.38 -2.87 -14.89
N ILE A 171 -7.95 -2.64 -13.65
CA ILE A 171 -8.09 -3.62 -12.57
C ILE A 171 -9.57 -3.82 -12.23
N ALA A 172 -10.34 -2.75 -12.08
CA ALA A 172 -11.78 -2.83 -11.81
C ALA A 172 -12.53 -3.53 -12.94
N GLU A 173 -12.24 -3.16 -14.20
CA GLU A 173 -12.78 -3.82 -15.39
C GLU A 173 -12.49 -5.32 -15.38
N LYS A 174 -11.24 -5.72 -15.13
CA LYS A 174 -10.83 -7.12 -15.31
C LYS A 174 -11.15 -8.03 -14.13
N TYR A 175 -10.98 -7.55 -12.90
CA TYR A 175 -11.09 -8.39 -11.70
C TYR A 175 -12.44 -8.30 -11.01
N ALA A 176 -13.18 -7.20 -11.21
CA ALA A 176 -14.48 -7.00 -10.59
C ALA A 176 -15.61 -6.98 -11.62
N LEU A 177 -15.52 -6.22 -12.71
CA LEU A 177 -16.66 -6.03 -13.64
C LEU A 177 -16.80 -7.14 -14.69
N ASP A 178 -15.72 -7.87 -14.98
CA ASP A 178 -15.73 -9.07 -15.82
C ASP A 178 -16.45 -10.23 -15.11
N GLU A 179 -17.61 -10.63 -15.64
CA GLU A 179 -18.45 -11.70 -15.11
C GLU A 179 -17.77 -13.07 -15.05
N ASP A 180 -16.96 -13.41 -16.06
CA ASP A 180 -16.24 -14.69 -16.09
C ASP A 180 -15.17 -14.72 -15.01
N MET A 181 -14.49 -13.58 -14.80
CA MET A 181 -13.51 -13.45 -13.74
C MET A 181 -14.16 -13.50 -12.35
N ARG A 182 -15.31 -12.85 -12.15
CA ARG A 182 -16.07 -12.95 -10.88
C ARG A 182 -16.47 -14.37 -10.56
N ARG A 183 -17.11 -15.07 -11.49
CA ARG A 183 -17.49 -16.48 -11.32
C ARG A 183 -16.28 -17.36 -10.98
N TRP A 184 -15.14 -17.11 -11.64
CA TRP A 184 -13.92 -17.83 -11.34
C TRP A 184 -13.41 -17.57 -9.91
N PHE A 185 -13.48 -16.33 -9.42
CA PHE A 185 -13.15 -16.04 -8.03
C PHE A 185 -14.13 -16.65 -7.04
N GLU A 186 -15.44 -16.61 -7.31
CA GLU A 186 -16.47 -17.21 -6.44
C GLU A 186 -16.22 -18.71 -6.25
N GLU A 187 -15.83 -19.42 -7.30
CA GLU A 187 -15.50 -20.85 -7.24
C GLU A 187 -14.19 -21.11 -6.48
N HIS A 188 -13.16 -20.28 -6.69
CA HIS A 188 -11.80 -20.61 -6.23
C HIS A 188 -11.37 -19.91 -4.94
N ASN A 189 -11.79 -18.65 -4.71
CA ASN A 189 -11.45 -17.82 -3.55
C ASN A 189 -12.29 -16.52 -3.51
N PRO A 190 -13.51 -16.55 -2.97
CA PRO A 190 -14.38 -15.37 -2.87
C PRO A 190 -13.79 -14.26 -1.98
N TRP A 191 -13.00 -14.63 -0.95
CA TRP A 191 -12.33 -13.66 -0.07
C TRP A 191 -11.29 -12.80 -0.82
N ALA A 192 -10.65 -13.36 -1.85
CA ALA A 192 -9.73 -12.59 -2.69
C ALA A 192 -10.47 -11.52 -3.51
N LEU A 193 -11.67 -11.85 -4.01
CA LEU A 193 -12.53 -10.90 -4.72
C LEU A 193 -13.03 -9.80 -3.80
N GLU A 194 -13.50 -10.16 -2.59
CA GLU A 194 -13.88 -9.19 -1.55
C GLU A 194 -12.78 -8.18 -1.30
N GLU A 195 -11.55 -8.63 -1.02
CA GLU A 195 -10.44 -7.74 -0.72
C GLU A 195 -10.12 -6.82 -1.92
N ILE A 196 -10.17 -7.34 -3.15
CA ILE A 196 -9.94 -6.53 -4.36
C ILE A 196 -10.99 -5.43 -4.46
N VAL A 197 -12.27 -5.78 -4.38
CA VAL A 197 -13.38 -4.80 -4.52
C VAL A 197 -13.35 -3.80 -3.36
N ARG A 198 -13.10 -4.25 -2.12
CA ARG A 198 -12.96 -3.36 -0.96
C ARG A 198 -11.82 -2.36 -1.15
N ARG A 199 -10.66 -2.78 -1.67
CA ARG A 199 -9.54 -1.84 -1.92
C ARG A 199 -9.80 -0.88 -3.07
N LEU A 200 -10.56 -1.29 -4.08
CA LEU A 200 -11.02 -0.40 -5.15
C LEU A 200 -11.96 0.68 -4.61
N LEU A 201 -12.95 0.29 -3.80
CA LEU A 201 -13.87 1.22 -3.14
C LEU A 201 -13.15 2.15 -2.17
N GLU A 202 -12.21 1.62 -1.39
CA GLU A 202 -11.38 2.44 -0.49
C GLU A 202 -10.51 3.44 -1.25
N ALA A 203 -9.90 3.02 -2.36
CA ALA A 203 -9.12 3.91 -3.21
C ALA A 203 -9.99 5.06 -3.76
N ALA A 204 -11.22 4.77 -4.17
CA ALA A 204 -12.18 5.78 -4.60
C ALA A 204 -12.55 6.74 -3.45
N LYS A 205 -12.93 6.20 -2.28
CA LYS A 205 -13.31 6.96 -1.08
C LYS A 205 -12.20 7.89 -0.60
N ARG A 206 -10.94 7.47 -0.71
CA ARG A 206 -9.74 8.24 -0.31
C ARG A 206 -9.22 9.18 -1.40
N GLY A 207 -9.88 9.25 -2.56
CA GLY A 207 -9.44 10.05 -3.70
C GLY A 207 -8.10 9.59 -4.31
N LEU A 208 -7.65 8.37 -3.99
CA LEU A 208 -6.51 7.70 -4.64
C LEU A 208 -6.85 7.31 -6.07
N TRP A 209 -8.12 7.02 -6.31
CA TRP A 209 -8.70 6.73 -7.61
C TRP A 209 -9.97 7.57 -7.80
N LYS A 210 -10.25 7.95 -9.04
CA LYS A 210 -11.43 8.75 -9.41
C LYS A 210 -12.25 8.02 -10.49
N PRO A 211 -12.96 6.92 -10.15
CA PRO A 211 -13.75 6.15 -11.11
C PRO A 211 -14.85 6.98 -11.77
N SER A 212 -15.43 6.47 -12.87
CA SER A 212 -16.71 7.00 -13.34
C SER A 212 -17.80 6.67 -12.32
N ARG A 213 -18.87 7.47 -12.30
CA ARG A 213 -20.01 7.22 -11.41
C ARG A 213 -20.62 5.83 -11.62
N GLU A 214 -20.82 5.44 -12.88
CA GLU A 214 -21.34 4.12 -13.25
C GLU A 214 -20.45 2.98 -12.76
N MET A 215 -19.12 3.14 -12.86
CA MET A 215 -18.18 2.13 -12.38
C MET A 215 -18.22 2.00 -10.86
N LEU A 216 -18.35 3.12 -10.14
CA LEU A 216 -18.45 3.12 -8.69
C LEU A 216 -19.75 2.45 -8.23
N GLU A 217 -20.90 2.81 -8.81
CA GLU A 217 -22.20 2.21 -8.50
C GLU A 217 -22.17 0.69 -8.72
N LYS A 218 -21.61 0.22 -9.84
CA LYS A 218 -21.43 -1.21 -10.10
C LYS A 218 -20.52 -1.92 -9.10
N LEU A 219 -19.45 -1.27 -8.65
CA LEU A 219 -18.56 -1.85 -7.64
C LEU A 219 -19.24 -1.98 -6.28
N GLU A 220 -20.09 -1.01 -5.92
CA GLU A 220 -20.89 -1.06 -4.68
C GLU A 220 -21.92 -2.20 -4.75
N GLU A 221 -22.61 -2.36 -5.89
CA GLU A 221 -23.53 -3.48 -6.13
C GLU A 221 -22.81 -4.84 -6.01
N ILE A 222 -21.69 -5.01 -6.73
CA ILE A 222 -20.88 -6.24 -6.68
C ILE A 222 -20.39 -6.52 -5.25
N TYR A 223 -20.02 -5.48 -4.51
CA TYR A 223 -19.57 -5.66 -3.14
C TYR A 223 -20.68 -6.23 -2.24
N SER A 224 -21.91 -5.69 -2.35
CA SER A 224 -23.06 -6.23 -1.62
C SER A 224 -23.41 -7.67 -2.02
N GLU A 225 -23.26 -8.04 -3.30
CA GLU A 225 -23.43 -9.42 -3.76
C GLU A 225 -22.40 -10.37 -3.11
N ILE A 226 -21.13 -9.95 -3.07
CA ILE A 226 -20.04 -10.73 -2.45
C ILE A 226 -20.28 -10.91 -0.95
N GLU A 227 -20.72 -9.87 -0.24
CA GLU A 227 -21.06 -9.98 1.17
C GLU A 227 -22.15 -11.00 1.43
N GLY A 228 -23.25 -10.96 0.64
CA GLY A 228 -24.33 -11.94 0.75
C GLY A 228 -23.84 -13.38 0.54
N LEU A 229 -22.99 -13.60 -0.47
CA LEU A 229 -22.38 -14.91 -0.70
C LEU A 229 -21.50 -15.36 0.47
N MET A 230 -20.69 -14.45 1.01
CA MET A 230 -19.79 -14.76 2.12
C MET A 230 -20.53 -15.10 3.41
N GLU A 231 -21.60 -14.37 3.73
CA GLU A 231 -22.47 -14.65 4.88
C GLU A 231 -23.08 -16.05 4.79
N GLU A 232 -23.54 -16.47 3.61
CA GLU A 232 -24.06 -17.83 3.38
C GLU A 232 -22.99 -18.92 3.56
N MET A 233 -21.73 -18.62 3.21
CA MET A 233 -20.61 -19.57 3.31
C MET A 233 -20.04 -19.69 4.73
N THR A 234 -20.16 -18.65 5.55
CA THR A 234 -19.64 -18.66 6.93
C THR A 234 -20.70 -19.07 7.94
N THR A 235 -20.51 -20.23 8.58
CA THR A 235 -21.36 -20.75 9.67
C THR A 235 -20.96 -20.27 11.07
N VAL A 236 -20.05 -19.30 11.18
CA VAL A 236 -19.49 -18.83 12.45
C VAL A 236 -20.26 -17.61 12.93
N GLU A 237 -20.97 -17.74 14.06
CA GLU A 237 -21.59 -16.61 14.76
C GLU A 237 -20.50 -15.73 15.41
N GLY A 238 -20.30 -14.51 14.91
CA GLY A 238 -19.35 -13.53 15.45
C GLY A 238 -19.53 -12.13 14.85
N GLU A 239 -18.80 -11.12 15.37
CA GLU A 239 -18.79 -9.78 14.74
C GLU A 239 -18.07 -9.85 13.39
N HIS A 240 -18.82 -9.73 12.30
CA HIS A 240 -18.27 -9.63 10.96
C HIS A 240 -17.83 -8.18 10.70
N GLN A 241 -16.57 -8.01 10.29
CA GLN A 241 -16.13 -6.76 9.66
C GLN A 241 -16.77 -6.72 8.27
N GLY A 242 -18.04 -6.31 8.18
CA GLY A 242 -18.72 -6.10 6.90
C GLY A 242 -18.10 -4.94 6.10
N GLY A 243 -18.82 -4.42 5.12
CA GLY A 243 -18.38 -3.43 4.13
C GLY A 243 -17.96 -2.07 4.66
N VAL A 244 -18.10 -1.88 5.95
CA VAL A 244 -17.64 -0.67 6.61
C VAL A 244 -16.13 -0.70 6.68
N ILE A 245 -15.49 0.11 5.85
CA ILE A 245 -14.09 0.52 6.04
C ILE A 245 -14.06 1.39 7.31
N ALA A 246 -13.98 0.74 8.48
CA ALA A 246 -13.80 1.38 9.76
C ALA A 246 -12.38 1.91 9.84
N ILE A 247 -12.25 3.23 9.77
CA ILE A 247 -10.97 3.91 9.88
C ILE A 247 -10.68 4.06 11.37
N TYR A 248 -9.62 3.42 11.86
CA TYR A 248 -9.09 3.63 13.20
C TYR A 248 -7.79 4.40 13.09
N THR A 249 -7.66 5.46 13.86
CA THR A 249 -6.47 6.29 13.92
C THR A 249 -5.83 6.22 15.30
N SER A 250 -4.68 6.86 15.46
CA SER A 250 -4.06 7.03 16.76
C SER A 250 -4.89 7.86 17.74
N GLN A 251 -5.93 8.55 17.28
CA GLN A 251 -6.86 9.28 18.16
C GLN A 251 -7.89 8.33 18.80
N ASP A 252 -8.18 7.20 18.16
CA ASP A 252 -9.18 6.23 18.60
C ASP A 252 -8.60 5.18 19.56
N VAL A 253 -7.28 5.02 19.58
CA VAL A 253 -6.58 4.00 20.39
C VAL A 253 -5.56 4.66 21.32
N GLN A 254 -5.89 4.72 22.62
CA GLN A 254 -5.07 5.41 23.63
C GLN A 254 -3.59 4.99 23.62
N HIS A 255 -3.31 3.68 23.63
CA HIS A 255 -1.93 3.20 23.64
C HIS A 255 -1.15 3.61 22.39
N TRP A 256 -1.82 3.68 21.23
CA TRP A 256 -1.20 4.14 19.99
C TRP A 256 -0.92 5.64 20.06
N ASN A 257 -1.86 6.43 20.59
CA ASN A 257 -1.68 7.85 20.83
C ASN A 257 -0.42 8.15 21.66
N GLU A 258 -0.29 7.49 22.82
CA GLU A 258 0.84 7.65 23.74
C GLU A 258 2.18 7.30 23.07
N LYS A 259 2.21 6.28 22.21
CA LYS A 259 3.43 5.89 21.50
C LYS A 259 3.85 6.90 20.43
N LEU A 260 2.90 7.62 19.84
CA LEU A 260 3.16 8.63 18.79
C LEU A 260 3.37 10.05 19.33
N GLU A 261 3.03 10.33 20.58
CA GLU A 261 3.06 11.68 21.16
C GLU A 261 4.38 12.44 20.91
N GLU A 262 5.53 11.78 21.10
CA GLU A 262 6.83 12.39 20.86
C GLU A 262 7.02 12.77 19.38
N VAL A 263 6.66 11.87 18.46
CA VAL A 263 6.77 12.12 17.02
C VAL A 263 5.82 13.24 16.61
N GLU A 264 4.59 13.26 17.13
CA GLU A 264 3.60 14.31 16.84
C GLU A 264 4.11 15.70 17.25
N LYS A 265 4.67 15.79 18.45
CA LYS A 265 5.24 17.03 18.99
C LYS A 265 6.42 17.52 18.15
N LEU A 266 7.36 16.63 17.83
CA LEU A 266 8.53 16.97 17.02
C LEU A 266 8.13 17.34 15.57
N TRP A 267 7.22 16.58 14.98
CA TRP A 267 6.68 16.85 13.63
C TRP A 267 6.03 18.23 13.55
N SER A 268 5.18 18.56 14.53
CA SER A 268 4.52 19.85 14.63
C SER A 268 5.50 21.01 14.84
N ALA A 269 6.57 20.80 15.61
CA ALA A 269 7.62 21.80 15.81
C ALA A 269 8.34 22.10 14.49
N VAL A 270 8.76 21.04 13.77
CA VAL A 270 9.42 21.15 12.46
C VAL A 270 8.54 21.86 11.42
N LYS A 271 7.23 21.59 11.40
CA LYS A 271 6.32 22.25 10.46
C LYS A 271 6.07 23.72 10.76
N LYS A 272 6.18 24.16 12.02
CA LYS A 272 6.00 25.57 12.42
C LYS A 272 7.22 26.45 12.13
N GLU A 273 8.40 25.87 11.92
CA GLU A 273 9.63 26.59 11.56
C GLU A 273 9.65 27.08 10.10
N LYS A 274 8.64 26.71 9.30
CA LYS A 274 8.48 27.10 7.90
C LYS A 274 7.51 28.25 7.74
#